data_AF-A0A0F2N545-F1
#
_entry.id   AF-A0A0F2N545-F1
#
_cell.length_a   1.000
_cell.length_b   1.000
_cell.length_c   1.000
_cell.angle_alpha   90.00
_cell.angle_beta   90.00
_cell.angle_gamma   90.00
#
_symmetry.space_group_name_H-M   'P 1'
#
loop_
_entity.id
_entity.type
_entity.pdbx_description
1 polymer ?
#
loop_
_entity_poly.entity_id
_entity_poly.type
_entity_poly.pdbx_seq_one_letter_code
_entity_poly.pdbx_strand_id
1 'polypeptide(L)'
;MDNAKKMWRERFLYFFLGMLSLAFVFFTLGASTEYQNTTTLNFGRYAISSWATQLDNKSGVVGAFVLDTVSGETRTVYIRTYGDVPESKAVKNDLKKPFISIQ
;
A
#
# COMPACT_ATOMS: atom_id res chain seq x y z
N MET A 1 -37.65 16.36 -52.52
CA MET A 1 -37.03 16.87 -51.27
C MET A 1 -36.68 15.76 -50.27
N ASP A 2 -37.11 14.51 -50.50
CA ASP A 2 -36.92 13.39 -49.54
C ASP A 2 -35.53 12.76 -49.52
N ASN A 3 -34.84 12.69 -50.66
CA ASN A 3 -33.52 12.03 -50.73
C ASN A 3 -32.43 12.78 -49.94
N ALA A 4 -32.48 14.12 -49.94
CA ALA A 4 -31.51 14.93 -49.20
C ALA A 4 -31.66 14.77 -47.68
N LYS A 5 -32.91 14.71 -47.19
CA LYS A 5 -33.23 14.52 -45.77
C LYS A 5 -32.86 13.11 -45.29
N LYS A 6 -33.07 12.09 -46.14
CA LYS A 6 -32.67 10.70 -45.88
C LYS A 6 -31.15 10.56 -45.79
N MET A 7 -30.42 11.11 -46.76
CA MET A 7 -28.95 11.08 -46.78
C MET A 7 -28.34 11.80 -45.56
N TRP A 8 -28.92 12.93 -45.13
CA TRP A 8 -28.50 13.62 -43.91
C TRP A 8 -28.73 12.77 -42.66
N ARG A 9 -29.88 12.09 -42.57
CA ARG A 9 -30.18 11.20 -41.44
C ARG A 9 -29.19 10.04 -41.32
N GLU A 10 -28.83 9.42 -42.44
CA GLU A 10 -27.87 8.31 -42.48
C GLU A 10 -26.47 8.78 -42.03
N ARG A 11 -26.02 9.96 -42.48
CA ARG A 11 -24.72 10.52 -42.06
C ARG A 11 -24.67 10.81 -40.56
N PHE A 12 -25.75 11.34 -39.98
CA PHE A 12 -25.84 11.55 -38.53
C PHE A 12 -25.88 10.23 -37.77
N LEU A 13 -26.59 9.23 -38.29
CA LEU A 13 -26.63 7.90 -37.69
C LEU A 13 -25.22 7.29 -37.59
N TYR A 14 -24.44 7.33 -38.66
CA TYR A 14 -23.07 6.81 -38.67
C TYR A 14 -22.12 7.63 -37.81
N PHE A 15 -22.31 8.96 -37.73
CA PHE A 15 -21.54 9.81 -36.83
C PHE A 15 -21.75 9.42 -35.36
N PHE A 16 -23.00 9.27 -34.93
CA PHE A 16 -23.32 8.83 -33.56
C PHE A 16 -22.88 7.39 -33.29
N LEU A 17 -22.98 6.50 -34.28
CA LEU A 17 -22.49 5.13 -34.15
C LEU A 17 -20.97 5.09 -33.96
N GLY A 18 -20.22 5.91 -34.69
CA GLY A 18 -18.77 6.06 -34.52
C GLY A 18 -18.40 6.62 -33.14
N MET A 19 -19.13 7.64 -32.67
CA MET A 19 -18.94 8.22 -31.34
C MET A 19 -19.20 7.21 -30.22
N LEU A 20 -20.26 6.40 -30.36
CA LEU A 20 -20.62 5.37 -29.38
C LEU A 20 -19.60 4.22 -29.36
N SER A 21 -19.07 3.85 -30.52
CA SER A 21 -17.97 2.87 -30.65
C SER A 21 -16.70 3.34 -29.95
N LEU A 22 -16.30 4.60 -30.15
CA LEU A 22 -15.15 5.20 -29.46
C LEU A 22 -15.36 5.26 -27.95
N ALA A 23 -16.54 5.68 -27.49
CA ALA A 23 -16.87 5.72 -26.07
C ALA A 23 -16.79 4.32 -25.43
N PHE A 24 -17.24 3.27 -26.14
CA PHE A 24 -17.13 1.89 -25.66
C PHE A 24 -15.68 1.43 -25.53
N VAL A 25 -14.81 1.78 -26.49
CA VAL A 25 -13.37 1.47 -26.42
C VAL A 25 -12.70 2.20 -25.24
N PHE A 26 -13.03 3.47 -25.02
CA PHE A 26 -12.49 4.20 -23.86
C PHE A 26 -13.00 3.66 -22.53
N PHE A 27 -14.27 3.22 -22.48
CA PHE A 27 -14.85 2.59 -21.30
C PHE A 27 -14.13 1.28 -20.94
N THR A 28 -13.80 0.44 -21.92
CA THR A 28 -13.07 -0.83 -21.67
C THR A 28 -11.59 -0.61 -21.37
N LEU A 29 -10.96 0.43 -21.90
CA LEU A 29 -9.58 0.79 -21.56
C LEU A 29 -9.43 1.34 -20.13
N GLY A 30 -10.41 2.08 -19.62
CA GLY A 30 -10.40 2.55 -18.22
C GLY A 30 -10.52 1.40 -17.21
N ALA A 31 -11.31 0.37 -17.52
CA ALA A 31 -11.56 -0.77 -16.63
C ALA A 31 -10.31 -1.65 -16.37
N SER A 32 -9.28 -1.61 -17.22
CA SER A 32 -8.05 -2.41 -17.02
C SER A 32 -7.03 -1.75 -16.08
N THR A 33 -7.16 -0.45 -15.82
CA THR A 33 -6.20 0.29 -14.98
C THR A 33 -6.39 0.07 -13.47
N GLU A 34 -7.56 -0.40 -13.03
CA GLU A 34 -7.80 -0.70 -11.61
C GLU A 34 -7.20 -2.04 -11.15
N TYR A 35 -6.85 -2.93 -12.08
CA TYR A 35 -6.30 -4.26 -11.73
C TYR A 35 -4.80 -4.23 -11.38
N GLN A 36 -4.09 -3.13 -11.64
CA GLN A 36 -2.66 -3.00 -11.31
C GLN A 36 -2.39 -2.35 -9.94
N ASN A 37 -3.39 -1.74 -9.28
CA ASN A 37 -3.15 -0.96 -8.07
C ASN A 37 -3.41 -1.71 -6.75
N THR A 38 -3.86 -2.97 -6.81
CA THR A 38 -4.20 -3.76 -5.60
C THR A 38 -3.21 -4.89 -5.30
N THR A 39 -2.26 -5.17 -6.19
CA THR A 39 -1.33 -6.32 -6.08
C THR A 39 0.12 -5.98 -6.38
N THR A 40 0.51 -4.70 -6.37
CA THR A 40 1.93 -4.40 -6.13
C THR A 40 2.23 -4.75 -4.67
N LEU A 41 2.63 -6.00 -4.43
CA LEU A 41 3.51 -6.33 -3.32
C LEU A 41 4.64 -5.30 -3.38
N ASN A 42 4.55 -4.26 -2.53
CA ASN A 42 5.60 -3.27 -2.44
C ASN A 42 6.81 -3.97 -1.80
N PHE A 43 7.59 -4.65 -2.64
CA PHE A 43 8.87 -5.23 -2.26
C PHE A 43 9.73 -4.10 -1.69
N GLY A 44 10.11 -4.21 -0.42
CA GLY A 44 10.86 -3.17 0.30
C GLY A 44 10.01 -2.13 1.06
N ARG A 45 8.67 -2.22 1.05
CA ARG A 45 7.83 -1.37 1.92
C ARG A 45 8.00 -1.70 3.39
N TYR A 46 7.94 -2.98 3.73
CA TYR A 46 8.10 -3.42 5.10
C TYR A 46 9.49 -4.01 5.29
N ALA A 47 10.34 -3.33 6.07
CA ALA A 47 11.67 -3.80 6.44
C ALA A 47 11.65 -4.30 7.88
N ILE A 48 12.15 -5.52 8.12
CA ILE A 48 12.30 -6.09 9.46
C ILE A 48 13.73 -5.82 9.92
N SER A 49 13.88 -5.30 11.14
CA SER A 49 15.18 -5.12 11.79
C SER A 49 15.12 -5.59 13.23
N SER A 50 16.24 -6.13 13.73
CA SER A 50 16.44 -6.53 15.12
C SER A 50 17.53 -5.68 15.76
N TRP A 51 17.40 -5.47 17.07
CA TRP A 51 18.38 -4.76 17.89
C TRP A 51 18.57 -5.47 19.23
N ALA A 52 19.73 -5.25 19.83
CA ALA A 52 20.06 -5.76 21.15
C ALA A 52 20.89 -4.71 21.91
N THR A 53 20.59 -4.52 23.19
CA THR A 53 21.38 -3.69 24.10
C THR A 53 21.63 -4.43 25.39
N GLN A 54 22.81 -4.25 25.96
CA GLN A 54 23.19 -4.82 27.24
C GLN A 54 22.88 -3.80 28.34
N LEU A 55 22.18 -4.22 29.39
CA LEU A 55 21.86 -3.37 30.55
C LEU A 55 22.96 -3.50 31.62
N ASP A 56 23.44 -4.72 31.86
CA ASP A 56 24.54 -5.03 32.76
C ASP A 56 25.29 -6.30 32.32
N ASN A 57 26.26 -6.77 33.11
CA ASN A 57 27.08 -7.94 32.79
C ASN A 57 26.31 -9.27 32.68
N LYS A 58 25.04 -9.33 33.10
CA LYS A 58 24.19 -10.53 33.15
C LYS A 58 22.81 -10.32 32.53
N SER A 59 22.44 -9.10 32.14
CA SER A 59 21.13 -8.75 31.63
C SER A 59 21.18 -7.83 30.41
N GLY A 60 20.13 -7.90 29.60
CA GLY A 60 20.00 -7.08 28.41
C GLY A 60 18.60 -7.13 27.81
N VAL A 61 18.40 -6.36 26.75
CA VAL A 61 17.14 -6.26 26.03
C VAL A 61 17.40 -6.57 24.57
N VAL A 62 16.57 -7.43 24.00
CA VAL A 62 16.53 -7.70 22.57
C VAL A 62 15.16 -7.31 22.03
N GLY A 63 15.12 -6.83 20.80
CA GLY A 63 13.86 -6.45 20.16
C GLY A 63 13.91 -6.57 18.65
N ALA A 64 12.73 -6.56 18.06
CA ALA A 64 12.54 -6.51 16.62
C ALA A 64 11.39 -5.55 16.28
N PHE A 65 11.54 -4.82 15.18
CA PHE A 65 10.54 -3.90 14.65
C PHE A 65 10.39 -4.04 13.14
N VAL A 66 9.23 -3.62 12.66
CA VAL A 66 8.92 -3.46 11.24
C VAL A 66 8.86 -1.98 10.93
N LEU A 67 9.58 -1.56 9.89
CA LEU A 67 9.55 -0.20 9.37
C LEU A 67 8.76 -0.19 8.06
N ASP A 68 7.72 0.65 7.99
CA ASP A 68 7.02 0.97 6.75
C ASP A 68 7.77 2.12 6.06
N THR A 69 8.55 1.83 5.02
CA THR A 69 9.38 2.81 4.31
C THR A 69 8.56 3.85 3.55
N VAL A 70 7.27 3.60 3.31
CA VAL A 70 6.38 4.55 2.62
C VAL A 70 5.81 5.57 3.59
N SER A 71 5.35 5.13 4.78
CA SER A 71 4.79 6.02 5.79
C SER A 71 5.83 6.57 6.77
N GLY A 72 7.00 5.95 6.85
CA GLY A 72 8.00 6.22 7.89
C GLY A 72 7.59 5.69 9.27
N GLU A 73 6.45 5.00 9.40
CA GLU A 73 6.00 4.42 10.65
C GLU A 73 6.87 3.24 11.05
N THR A 74 7.20 3.16 12.34
CA THR A 74 7.87 1.99 12.92
C THR A 74 6.93 1.31 13.90
N ARG A 75 6.79 -0.02 13.77
CA ARG A 75 5.98 -0.85 14.67
C ARG A 75 6.86 -1.88 15.34
N THR A 76 6.90 -1.83 16.66
CA THR A 76 7.62 -2.82 17.46
C THR A 76 6.84 -4.13 17.48
N VAL A 77 7.47 -5.20 17.00
CA VAL A 77 6.86 -6.53 16.93
C VAL A 77 7.15 -7.31 18.20
N TYR A 78 8.36 -7.14 18.74
CA TYR A 78 8.84 -7.94 19.86
C TYR A 78 9.87 -7.16 20.66
N ILE A 79 9.76 -7.24 21.99
CA ILE A 79 10.80 -6.85 22.95
C ILE A 79 10.85 -7.94 24.01
N ARG A 80 12.05 -8.39 24.35
CA ARG A 80 12.31 -9.29 25.47
C ARG A 80 13.53 -8.84 26.25
N THR A 81 13.38 -8.82 27.56
CA THR A 81 14.50 -8.73 28.50
C THR A 81 15.02 -10.13 28.82
N TYR A 82 16.34 -10.29 28.92
CA TYR A 82 17.01 -11.51 29.37
C TYR A 82 17.93 -11.18 30.56
N GLY A 83 18.22 -12.18 31.40
CA GLY A 83 18.98 -12.01 32.63
C GLY A 83 18.10 -12.02 33.88
N ASP A 84 18.65 -11.55 35.00
CA ASP A 84 18.02 -11.56 36.33
C ASP A 84 17.02 -10.40 36.47
N VAL A 85 16.04 -10.36 35.56
CA VAL A 85 15.02 -9.31 35.47
C VAL A 85 13.70 -9.89 35.99
N PRO A 86 12.93 -9.19 36.84
CA PRO A 86 11.80 -9.81 37.54
C PRO A 86 10.70 -10.38 36.63
N GLU A 87 10.58 -9.93 35.37
CA GLU A 87 9.56 -10.40 34.43
C GLU A 87 9.95 -10.06 32.98
N SER A 88 10.20 -11.07 32.13
CA SER A 88 10.30 -10.89 30.68
C SER A 88 8.91 -10.72 30.08
N LYS A 89 8.42 -9.49 29.92
CA LYS A 89 7.13 -9.22 29.25
C LYS A 89 7.34 -8.96 27.76
N ALA A 90 6.68 -9.75 26.92
CA ALA A 90 6.53 -9.43 25.51
C ALA A 90 5.52 -8.28 25.37
N VAL A 91 6.00 -7.07 25.11
CA VAL A 91 5.14 -5.89 24.92
C VAL A 91 4.97 -5.64 23.42
N LYS A 92 3.74 -5.82 22.92
CA LYS A 92 3.35 -5.37 21.59
C LYS A 92 2.90 -3.93 21.68
N ASN A 93 3.65 -3.00 21.07
CA ASN A 93 3.34 -1.57 21.12
C ASN A 93 3.18 -1.02 19.70
N ASP A 94 1.98 -0.54 19.38
CA ASP A 94 1.68 0.14 18.12
C ASP A 94 1.90 1.64 18.32
N LEU A 95 3.17 2.05 18.19
CA LEU A 95 3.62 3.36 18.64
C LEU A 95 3.18 4.50 17.71
N LYS A 96 2.77 4.22 16.46
CA LYS A 96 2.45 5.22 15.42
C LYS A 96 3.46 6.38 15.38
N LYS A 97 4.72 6.09 15.65
CA LYS A 97 5.79 7.08 15.89
C LYS A 97 7.09 6.58 15.24
N PRO A 98 7.96 7.49 14.79
CA PRO A 98 9.25 7.12 14.19
C PRO A 98 10.20 6.51 15.24
N PHE A 99 11.08 5.59 14.81
CA PHE A 99 12.01 4.86 15.70
C PHE A 99 12.83 5.77 16.64
N ILE A 100 13.29 6.93 16.13
CA ILE A 100 14.06 7.91 16.93
C ILE A 100 13.30 8.50 18.12
N SER A 101 11.98 8.33 18.17
CA SER A 101 11.11 8.86 19.22
C SER A 101 10.62 7.79 20.20
N ILE A 102 11.13 6.56 20.08
CA ILE A 102 10.89 5.49 21.03
C ILE A 102 11.82 5.72 22.22
N GLN A 103 11.27 6.26 23.31
CA GLN A 103 11.93 6.41 24.62
C GLN A 103 11.73 5.16 25.47
#